data_AF-A0A6V8KPS4-F1
#
_entry.id   AF-A0A6V8KPS4-F1
#
_cell.length_a   1.000
_cell.length_b   1.000
_cell.length_c   1.000
_cell.angle_alpha   90.00
_cell.angle_beta   90.00
_cell.angle_gamma   90.00
#
_symmetry.space_group_name_H-M   'P 1'
#
loop_
_entity.id
_entity.type
_entity.pdbx_description
1 polymer ?
#
loop_
_entity_poly.entity_id
_entity_poly.type
_entity_poly.pdbx_seq_one_letter_code
_entity_poly.pdbx_strand_id
1 'polypeptide(L)'
;MALPHFLIAGVPKAGTTALHAALVRHPDLFLPSVKEPKFFLTDGPPPTRGGPGDAQTYQEHVWRREDYERLFDPAPPGALRGEATPFYLHHLDSHARIHRLVPDAKIILLLRDPVDRAHSNWTHLWTAGLEPEADFLTACRLEDQRKAAGWAAFWHYLDLGRYGAQVKHLYEYFPASRCCSCATWSCGRHPRRPWTRCARSSASTPASSTSSPPRTSPAPWTTPASTPRCATCCAPVPGSGSTFPYPCARSSGARC
;
A
#
# COMPACT_ATOMS: atom_id res chain seq x y z
N MET A 1 -0.64 1.26 -26.58
CA MET A 1 -1.15 0.51 -25.41
C MET A 1 -0.66 1.20 -24.15
N ALA A 2 -1.56 1.50 -23.21
CA ALA A 2 -1.25 2.31 -22.04
C ALA A 2 -0.92 1.40 -20.84
N LEU A 3 0.35 1.37 -20.44
CA LEU A 3 0.85 0.61 -19.29
C LEU A 3 1.41 1.55 -18.21
N PRO A 4 1.42 1.13 -16.94
CA PRO A 4 1.96 1.95 -15.87
C PRO A 4 3.47 2.13 -16.00
N HIS A 5 3.95 3.33 -15.69
CA HIS A 5 5.38 3.64 -15.56
C HIS A 5 5.88 3.43 -14.12
N PHE A 6 4.99 3.35 -13.14
CA PHE A 6 5.33 3.06 -11.76
C PHE A 6 4.23 2.27 -11.04
N LEU A 7 4.63 1.50 -10.04
CA LEU A 7 3.76 0.65 -9.22
C LEU A 7 4.01 0.92 -7.74
N ILE A 8 2.95 1.14 -6.96
CA ILE A 8 3.02 1.12 -5.49
C ILE A 8 2.80 -0.32 -5.02
N ALA A 9 3.90 -1.07 -4.96
CA ALA A 9 3.88 -2.52 -4.80
C ALA A 9 3.74 -2.99 -3.35
N GLY A 10 3.80 -2.09 -2.37
CA GLY A 10 3.58 -2.49 -0.99
C GLY A 10 3.92 -1.45 0.07
N VAL A 11 3.69 -1.80 1.33
CA VAL A 11 2.98 -3.01 1.82
C VAL A 11 1.58 -2.67 2.35
N PRO A 12 0.62 -3.63 2.45
CA PRO A 12 -0.65 -3.35 3.07
C PRO A 12 -0.45 -2.80 4.50
N LYS A 13 -1.32 -1.86 4.89
CA LYS A 13 -1.31 -1.19 6.20
C LYS A 13 -0.07 -0.33 6.48
N ALA A 14 0.69 0.02 5.44
CA ALA A 14 1.78 1.01 5.48
C ALA A 14 1.39 2.36 4.82
N GLY A 15 0.11 2.72 4.79
CA GLY A 15 -0.31 4.04 4.31
C GLY A 15 -0.32 4.23 2.78
N THR A 16 -0.31 3.14 2.01
CA THR A 16 -0.43 3.17 0.54
C THR A 16 -1.68 3.90 0.05
N THR A 17 -2.81 3.80 0.77
CA THR A 17 -4.04 4.56 0.47
C THR A 17 -3.81 6.08 0.57
N ALA A 18 -3.10 6.55 1.59
CA ALA A 18 -2.82 7.97 1.77
C ALA A 18 -1.86 8.47 0.68
N LEU A 19 -0.86 7.67 0.30
CA LEU A 19 0.00 7.98 -0.83
C LEU A 19 -0.78 8.03 -2.14
N HIS A 20 -1.62 7.03 -2.42
CA HIS A 20 -2.47 6.99 -3.61
C HIS A 20 -3.34 8.26 -3.71
N ALA A 21 -4.03 8.62 -2.61
CA ALA A 21 -4.85 9.84 -2.55
C ALA A 21 -4.03 11.13 -2.76
N ALA A 22 -2.74 11.14 -2.40
CA ALA A 22 -1.86 12.26 -2.71
C ALA A 22 -1.45 12.28 -4.20
N LEU A 23 -1.11 11.13 -4.79
CA LEU A 23 -0.64 11.04 -6.17
C LEU A 23 -1.74 11.30 -7.21
N VAL A 24 -2.98 10.86 -6.95
CA VAL A 24 -4.13 11.14 -7.84
C VAL A 24 -4.37 12.64 -8.04
N ARG A 25 -3.92 13.48 -7.10
CA ARG A 25 -4.05 14.94 -7.17
C ARG A 25 -2.88 15.64 -7.87
N HIS A 26 -1.86 14.89 -8.30
CA HIS A 26 -0.69 15.48 -8.94
C HIS A 26 -0.94 15.71 -10.44
N PRO A 27 -0.69 16.93 -10.98
CA PRO A 27 -1.06 17.27 -12.35
C PRO A 27 -0.35 16.41 -13.42
N ASP A 28 0.88 15.97 -13.14
CA ASP A 28 1.67 15.18 -14.10
C ASP A 28 1.44 13.66 -13.99
N LEU A 29 0.58 13.20 -13.06
CA LEU A 29 0.37 11.78 -12.81
C LEU A 29 -1.05 11.36 -13.16
N PHE A 30 -1.17 10.11 -13.59
CA PHE A 30 -2.45 9.46 -13.77
C PHE A 30 -2.47 8.14 -13.01
N LEU A 31 -3.47 7.95 -12.15
CA LEU A 31 -3.78 6.67 -11.54
C LEU A 31 -5.25 6.36 -11.81
N PRO A 32 -5.61 5.11 -12.15
CA PRO A 32 -6.99 4.75 -12.43
C PRO A 32 -7.89 4.91 -11.21
N SER A 33 -9.19 5.11 -11.44
CA SER A 33 -10.19 5.13 -10.37
C SER A 33 -10.34 3.78 -9.67
N VAL A 34 -10.09 2.69 -10.40
CA VAL A 34 -10.00 1.34 -9.85
C VAL A 34 -8.74 1.25 -8.99
N LYS A 35 -8.94 1.27 -7.67
CA LYS A 35 -7.87 1.13 -6.69
C LYS A 35 -7.57 -0.36 -6.49
N GLU A 36 -6.28 -0.69 -6.33
CA GLU A 36 -5.79 -2.05 -6.13
C GLU A 36 -6.31 -3.03 -7.21
N PRO A 37 -5.93 -2.87 -8.50
CA PRO A 37 -6.43 -3.75 -9.58
C PRO A 37 -6.08 -5.23 -9.38
N LYS A 38 -5.00 -5.53 -8.63
CA LYS A 38 -4.53 -6.88 -8.29
C LYS A 38 -4.13 -7.72 -9.51
N PHE A 39 -3.88 -7.08 -10.65
CA PHE A 39 -3.59 -7.73 -11.92
C PHE A 39 -2.40 -8.70 -11.84
N PHE A 40 -1.27 -8.26 -11.29
CA PHE A 40 -0.08 -9.13 -11.22
C PHE A 40 -0.14 -10.21 -10.12
N LEU A 41 -1.20 -10.29 -9.32
CA LEU A 41 -1.36 -11.34 -8.30
C LEU A 41 -1.80 -12.68 -8.90
N THR A 42 -2.35 -12.70 -10.11
CA THR A 42 -2.79 -13.93 -10.79
C THR A 42 -2.39 -13.91 -12.27
N ASP A 43 -2.32 -15.08 -12.90
CA ASP A 43 -2.11 -15.26 -14.36
C ASP A 43 -3.38 -15.82 -15.04
N GLY A 44 -4.51 -15.74 -14.34
CA GLY A 44 -5.80 -16.28 -14.74
C GLY A 44 -6.92 -15.83 -13.81
N PRO A 45 -8.12 -16.45 -13.89
CA PRO A 45 -9.23 -16.12 -13.02
C PRO A 45 -8.83 -16.19 -11.53
N PRO A 46 -9.25 -15.21 -10.71
CA PRO A 46 -8.94 -15.23 -9.29
C PRO A 46 -9.65 -16.41 -8.59
N PRO A 47 -9.18 -16.84 -7.41
CA PRO A 47 -9.85 -17.88 -6.64
C PRO A 47 -11.30 -17.50 -6.30
N THR A 48 -12.14 -18.50 -6.07
CA THR A 48 -13.55 -18.29 -5.67
C THR A 48 -13.82 -18.65 -4.20
N ARG A 49 -12.81 -19.16 -3.50
CA ARG A 49 -12.86 -19.60 -2.10
C ARG A 49 -11.62 -19.12 -1.36
N GLY A 50 -11.75 -18.97 -0.05
CA GLY A 50 -10.69 -18.54 0.85
C GLY A 50 -11.23 -18.39 2.28
N GLY A 51 -10.56 -17.58 3.09
CA GLY A 51 -11.04 -17.16 4.39
C GLY A 51 -12.26 -16.23 4.31
N PRO A 52 -12.79 -15.81 5.47
CA PRO A 52 -13.94 -14.91 5.54
C PRO A 52 -13.77 -13.65 4.68
N GLY A 53 -14.68 -13.38 3.75
CA GLY A 53 -14.64 -12.19 2.89
C GLY A 53 -13.65 -12.24 1.72
N ASP A 54 -12.83 -13.30 1.59
CA ASP A 54 -11.87 -13.41 0.48
C ASP A 54 -12.58 -13.52 -0.88
N ALA A 55 -13.64 -14.32 -0.96
CA ALA A 55 -14.41 -14.51 -2.19
C ALA A 55 -14.97 -13.18 -2.76
N GLN A 56 -15.41 -12.27 -1.89
CA GLN A 56 -15.86 -10.94 -2.28
C GLN A 56 -14.69 -10.10 -2.81
N THR A 57 -13.56 -10.13 -2.12
CA THR A 57 -12.34 -9.39 -2.52
C THR A 57 -11.78 -9.90 -3.86
N TYR A 58 -11.95 -11.18 -4.17
CA TYR A 58 -11.54 -11.77 -5.44
C TYR A 58 -12.35 -11.27 -6.64
N GLN A 59 -13.63 -10.94 -6.45
CA GLN A 59 -14.48 -10.39 -7.51
C GLN A 59 -13.98 -9.02 -8.03
N GLU A 60 -13.18 -8.32 -7.24
CA GLU A 60 -12.60 -7.02 -7.59
C GLU A 60 -11.34 -7.13 -8.48
N HIS A 61 -10.82 -8.34 -8.74
CA HIS A 61 -9.60 -8.49 -9.53
C HIS A 61 -9.82 -8.14 -10.99
N VAL A 62 -9.00 -7.21 -11.48
CA VAL A 62 -8.81 -6.99 -12.91
C VAL A 62 -7.72 -7.95 -13.37
N TRP A 63 -8.10 -9.11 -13.91
CA TRP A 63 -7.14 -10.18 -14.26
C TRP A 63 -6.94 -10.38 -15.77
N ARG A 64 -7.89 -9.91 -16.60
CA ARG A 64 -7.71 -9.93 -18.06
C ARG A 64 -6.81 -8.77 -18.47
N ARG A 65 -5.87 -9.05 -19.37
CA ARG A 65 -4.90 -8.06 -19.85
C ARG A 65 -5.56 -6.85 -20.48
N GLU A 66 -6.56 -7.06 -21.34
CA GLU A 66 -7.29 -5.98 -22.02
C GLU A 66 -8.02 -5.07 -21.02
N ASP A 67 -8.63 -5.66 -19.98
CA ASP A 67 -9.28 -4.90 -18.90
C ASP A 67 -8.25 -4.06 -18.11
N TYR A 68 -7.06 -4.62 -17.86
CA TYR A 68 -5.98 -3.93 -17.16
C TYR A 68 -5.40 -2.77 -17.96
N GLU A 69 -5.11 -2.96 -19.25
CA GLU A 69 -4.59 -1.90 -20.12
C GLU A 69 -5.59 -0.75 -20.26
N ARG A 70 -6.89 -1.07 -20.37
CA ARG A 70 -7.97 -0.08 -20.42
C ARG A 70 -8.10 0.82 -19.20
N LEU A 71 -7.58 0.40 -18.03
CA LEU A 71 -7.56 1.27 -16.84
C LEU A 71 -6.79 2.57 -17.10
N PHE A 72 -5.88 2.56 -18.08
CA PHE A 72 -4.97 3.67 -18.36
C PHE A 72 -5.35 4.49 -19.60
N ASP A 73 -6.41 4.12 -20.32
CA ASP A 73 -6.89 4.87 -21.49
C ASP A 73 -7.27 6.32 -21.18
N PRO A 74 -7.86 6.65 -20.01
CA PRO A 74 -8.18 8.04 -19.66
C PRO A 74 -6.96 8.91 -19.31
N ALA A 75 -5.74 8.39 -19.39
CA ALA A 75 -4.53 9.14 -19.02
C ALA A 75 -4.31 10.33 -19.97
N PRO A 76 -4.14 11.56 -19.45
CA PRO A 76 -3.80 12.71 -20.28
C PRO A 76 -2.48 12.50 -21.03
N PRO A 77 -2.32 13.07 -22.24
CA PRO A 77 -1.06 13.03 -22.96
C PRO A 77 0.10 13.55 -22.10
N GLY A 78 1.20 12.80 -22.05
CA GLY A 78 2.39 13.15 -21.27
C GLY A 78 2.33 12.79 -19.77
N ALA A 79 1.16 12.39 -19.24
CA ALA A 79 1.05 12.01 -17.83
C ALA A 79 1.76 10.67 -17.53
N LEU A 80 2.46 10.62 -16.39
CA LEU A 80 3.01 9.35 -15.90
C LEU A 80 1.92 8.53 -15.23
N ARG A 81 1.54 7.44 -15.90
CA ARG A 81 0.64 6.40 -15.40
C ARG A 81 1.25 5.60 -14.25
N GLY A 82 0.44 5.26 -13.25
CA GLY A 82 0.78 4.25 -12.25
C GLY A 82 -0.44 3.60 -11.63
N GLU A 83 -0.21 2.55 -10.85
CA GLU A 83 -1.25 1.92 -10.02
C GLU A 83 -0.70 1.54 -8.65
N ALA A 84 -1.61 1.16 -7.76
CA ALA A 84 -1.27 0.76 -6.40
C ALA A 84 -1.99 -0.53 -5.99
N THR A 85 -1.31 -1.67 -6.04
CA THR A 85 -1.68 -2.90 -5.34
C THR A 85 -0.61 -3.23 -4.29
N PRO A 86 -0.92 -3.05 -2.98
CA PRO A 86 0.08 -3.19 -1.92
C PRO A 86 0.62 -4.62 -1.69
N PHE A 87 0.07 -5.62 -2.36
CA PHE A 87 0.42 -7.03 -2.15
C PHE A 87 1.52 -7.54 -3.08
N TYR A 88 1.94 -6.77 -4.09
CA TYR A 88 2.93 -7.23 -5.07
C TYR A 88 4.26 -7.58 -4.42
N LEU A 89 4.75 -6.79 -3.45
CA LEU A 89 6.00 -7.11 -2.76
C LEU A 89 5.97 -8.49 -2.09
N HIS A 90 4.83 -8.87 -1.50
CA HIS A 90 4.67 -10.15 -0.84
C HIS A 90 4.48 -11.32 -1.82
N HIS A 91 3.75 -11.08 -2.92
CA HIS A 91 3.45 -12.10 -3.91
C HIS A 91 4.63 -12.29 -4.87
N LEU A 92 5.52 -13.22 -4.56
CA LEU A 92 6.81 -13.38 -5.27
C LEU A 92 6.64 -13.56 -6.78
N ASP A 93 5.68 -14.35 -7.26
CA ASP A 93 5.44 -14.52 -8.70
C ASP A 93 5.04 -13.22 -9.40
N SER A 94 4.50 -12.24 -8.65
CA SER A 94 4.14 -10.95 -9.22
C SER A 94 5.39 -10.21 -9.69
N HIS A 95 6.55 -10.42 -9.06
CA HIS A 95 7.80 -9.76 -9.47
C HIS A 95 8.18 -10.16 -10.89
N ALA A 96 8.12 -11.46 -11.19
CA ALA A 96 8.37 -11.99 -12.53
C ALA A 96 7.35 -11.50 -13.56
N ARG A 97 6.06 -11.46 -13.19
CA ARG A 97 4.98 -10.99 -14.07
C ARG A 97 5.09 -9.49 -14.37
N ILE A 98 5.39 -8.68 -13.35
CA ILE A 98 5.65 -7.24 -13.49
C ILE A 98 6.85 -7.03 -14.41
N HIS A 99 7.96 -7.72 -14.18
CA HIS A 99 9.16 -7.60 -15.01
C HIS A 99 8.90 -8.00 -16.47
N ARG A 100 8.08 -9.02 -16.71
CA ARG A 100 7.72 -9.46 -18.06
C ARG A 100 6.91 -8.40 -18.83
N LEU A 101 6.00 -7.68 -18.16
CA LEU A 101 5.09 -6.74 -18.83
C LEU A 101 5.61 -5.30 -18.83
N VAL A 102 6.20 -4.85 -17.72
CA VAL A 102 6.67 -3.49 -17.48
C VAL A 102 8.07 -3.49 -16.85
N PRO A 103 9.11 -4.03 -17.54
CA PRO A 103 10.47 -4.16 -17.00
C PRO A 103 11.09 -2.82 -16.58
N ASP A 104 10.64 -1.72 -17.19
CA ASP A 104 11.12 -0.37 -16.89
C ASP A 104 10.38 0.33 -15.77
N ALA A 105 9.31 -0.27 -15.20
CA ALA A 105 8.51 0.38 -14.18
C ALA A 105 9.35 0.73 -12.93
N LYS A 106 9.04 1.88 -12.34
CA LYS A 106 9.53 2.24 -11.00
C LYS A 106 8.69 1.53 -9.94
N ILE A 107 9.33 0.83 -9.02
CA ILE A 107 8.67 0.13 -7.93
C ILE A 107 8.76 0.95 -6.66
N ILE A 108 7.62 1.34 -6.09
CA ILE A 108 7.53 2.17 -4.88
C ILE A 108 7.08 1.28 -3.71
N LEU A 109 7.88 1.28 -2.64
CA LEU A 109 7.65 0.51 -1.43
C LEU A 109 7.49 1.45 -0.23
N LEU A 110 6.37 1.33 0.47
CA LEU A 110 6.11 1.97 1.76
C LEU A 110 6.22 0.89 2.82
N LEU A 111 7.25 0.99 3.64
CA LEU A 111 7.48 0.05 4.72
C LEU A 111 7.06 0.67 6.06
N ARG A 112 6.50 -0.18 6.90
CA ARG A 112 6.09 0.12 8.28
C ARG A 112 6.74 -0.91 9.20
N ASP A 113 6.96 -0.55 10.46
CA ASP A 113 7.30 -1.53 11.49
C ASP A 113 6.40 -2.79 11.34
N PRO A 114 6.99 -3.99 11.22
CA PRO A 114 6.24 -5.19 10.88
C PRO A 114 5.24 -5.59 11.96
N VAL A 115 5.50 -5.28 13.24
CA VAL A 115 4.58 -5.54 14.36
C VAL A 115 3.39 -4.62 14.27
N ASP A 116 3.62 -3.31 14.08
CA ASP A 116 2.54 -2.34 13.89
C ASP A 116 1.69 -2.62 12.64
N ARG A 117 2.35 -3.08 11.56
CA ARG A 117 1.68 -3.48 10.31
C ARG A 117 0.77 -4.67 10.55
N ALA A 118 1.26 -5.70 11.22
CA ALA A 118 0.50 -6.91 11.57
C ALA A 118 -0.70 -6.57 12.46
N HIS A 119 -0.49 -5.81 13.53
CA HIS A 119 -1.57 -5.38 14.42
C HIS A 119 -2.63 -4.56 13.66
N SER A 120 -2.21 -3.60 12.82
CA SER A 120 -3.14 -2.81 12.01
C SER A 120 -3.92 -3.64 11.00
N ASN A 121 -3.34 -4.73 10.50
CA ASN A 121 -4.00 -5.68 9.61
C ASN A 121 -5.07 -6.49 10.37
N TRP A 122 -4.72 -7.01 11.54
CA TRP A 122 -5.65 -7.72 12.41
C TRP A 122 -6.81 -6.81 12.84
N THR A 123 -6.54 -5.58 13.30
CA THR A 123 -7.59 -4.61 13.67
C THR A 123 -8.54 -4.32 12.51
N HIS A 124 -8.03 -4.28 11.27
CA HIS A 124 -8.87 -4.09 10.09
C HIS A 124 -9.87 -5.24 9.94
N LEU A 125 -9.40 -6.49 9.96
CA LEU A 125 -10.26 -7.65 9.80
C LEU A 125 -11.22 -7.82 11.00
N TRP A 126 -10.77 -7.52 12.22
CA TRP A 126 -11.60 -7.54 13.42
C TRP A 126 -12.73 -6.51 13.36
N THR A 127 -12.41 -5.27 13.00
CA THR A 127 -13.41 -4.19 12.90
C THR A 127 -14.39 -4.42 11.75
N ALA A 128 -13.96 -5.12 10.70
CA ALA A 128 -14.82 -5.56 9.60
C ALA A 128 -15.71 -6.76 9.96
N GLY A 129 -15.58 -7.33 11.17
CA GLY A 129 -16.31 -8.53 11.59
C GLY A 129 -15.89 -9.81 10.84
N LEU A 130 -14.72 -9.80 10.19
CA LEU A 130 -14.21 -10.92 9.41
C LEU A 130 -13.30 -11.82 10.23
N GLU A 131 -12.46 -11.23 11.09
CA GLU A 131 -11.52 -11.98 11.93
C GLU A 131 -12.29 -12.66 13.09
N PRO A 132 -12.34 -14.00 13.16
CA PRO A 132 -13.00 -14.70 14.26
C PRO A 132 -12.19 -14.69 15.57
N GLU A 133 -10.88 -14.47 15.51
CA GLU A 133 -10.00 -14.51 16.69
C GLU A 133 -9.70 -13.11 17.24
N ALA A 134 -10.20 -12.84 18.44
CA ALA A 134 -10.08 -11.56 19.13
C ALA A 134 -8.69 -11.32 19.74
N ASP A 135 -7.93 -12.38 20.05
CA ASP A 135 -6.57 -12.24 20.56
C ASP A 135 -5.57 -12.17 19.39
N PHE A 136 -4.91 -11.02 19.24
CA PHE A 136 -3.96 -10.78 18.14
C PHE A 136 -2.85 -11.83 18.06
N LEU A 137 -2.27 -12.24 19.20
CA LEU A 137 -1.18 -13.22 19.20
C LEU A 137 -1.66 -14.60 18.77
N THR A 138 -2.86 -15.00 19.20
CA THR A 138 -3.49 -16.25 18.77
C THR A 138 -3.83 -16.20 17.28
N ALA A 139 -4.36 -15.08 16.79
CA ALA A 139 -4.61 -14.88 15.37
C ALA A 139 -3.32 -15.01 14.53
N CYS A 140 -2.18 -14.50 15.02
CA CYS A 140 -0.86 -14.71 14.40
C CYS A 140 -0.42 -16.18 14.42
N ARG A 141 -0.66 -16.93 15.49
CA ARG A 141 -0.31 -18.36 15.57
C ARG A 141 -1.14 -19.23 14.61
N LEU A 142 -2.35 -18.80 14.27
CA LEU A 142 -3.22 -19.49 13.31
C LEU A 142 -2.81 -19.30 11.84
N GLU A 143 -1.83 -18.45 11.56
CA GLU A 143 -1.44 -18.10 10.18
C GLU A 143 -1.09 -19.29 9.31
N ASP A 144 -0.26 -20.22 9.80
CA ASP A 144 0.14 -21.38 9.00
C ASP A 144 -1.05 -22.30 8.69
N GLN A 145 -1.99 -22.45 9.63
CA GLN A 145 -3.24 -23.17 9.38
C GLN A 145 -4.11 -22.45 8.35
N ARG A 146 -4.21 -21.12 8.41
CA ARG A 146 -4.98 -20.30 7.46
C ARG A 146 -4.39 -20.37 6.05
N LYS A 147 -3.06 -20.34 5.93
CA LYS A 147 -2.33 -20.57 4.69
C LYS A 147 -2.64 -21.96 4.11
N ALA A 148 -2.55 -23.00 4.93
CA ALA A 148 -2.89 -24.37 4.52
C ALA A 148 -4.35 -24.51 4.08
N ALA A 149 -5.26 -23.74 4.69
CA ALA A 149 -6.67 -23.66 4.31
C ALA A 149 -6.95 -22.77 3.09
N GLY A 150 -5.91 -22.21 2.45
CA GLY A 150 -6.05 -21.38 1.25
C GLY A 150 -6.58 -19.96 1.50
N TRP A 151 -6.44 -19.43 2.71
CA TRP A 151 -6.84 -18.06 3.02
C TRP A 151 -5.89 -17.06 2.36
N ALA A 152 -6.42 -15.93 1.89
CA ALA A 152 -5.69 -14.90 1.17
C ALA A 152 -4.53 -14.32 1.99
N ALA A 153 -3.57 -13.69 1.29
CA ALA A 153 -2.40 -13.07 1.90
C ALA A 153 -2.72 -12.06 3.02
N PHE A 154 -3.90 -11.44 2.99
CA PHE A 154 -4.31 -10.47 4.02
C PHE A 154 -4.50 -11.10 5.41
N TRP A 155 -4.57 -12.43 5.51
CA TRP A 155 -4.59 -13.22 6.74
C TRP A 155 -3.21 -13.62 7.25
N HIS A 156 -2.14 -13.32 6.49
CA HIS A 156 -0.77 -13.73 6.78
C HIS A 156 -0.04 -12.61 7.52
N TYR A 157 -0.37 -12.42 8.81
CA TYR A 157 0.08 -11.33 9.65
C TYR A 157 1.61 -11.24 9.82
N LEU A 158 2.30 -12.36 9.89
CA LEU A 158 3.74 -12.45 10.06
C LEU A 158 4.43 -12.42 8.69
N ASP A 159 3.99 -13.22 7.73
CA ASP A 159 4.65 -13.33 6.42
C ASP A 159 4.61 -12.03 5.62
N LEU A 160 3.50 -11.27 5.66
CA LEU A 160 3.43 -9.95 5.04
C LEU A 160 4.47 -8.97 5.62
N GLY A 161 4.97 -9.21 6.84
CA GLY A 161 6.00 -8.39 7.51
C GLY A 161 7.44 -8.82 7.23
N ARG A 162 7.67 -9.96 6.54
CA ARG A 162 9.02 -10.50 6.27
C ARG A 162 9.68 -9.83 5.06
N TYR A 163 9.80 -8.49 5.09
CA TYR A 163 10.20 -7.69 3.93
C TYR A 163 11.58 -8.03 3.36
N GLY A 164 12.53 -8.48 4.19
CA GLY A 164 13.90 -8.73 3.74
C GLY A 164 13.98 -9.75 2.60
N ALA A 165 13.29 -10.89 2.75
CA ALA A 165 13.24 -11.92 1.72
C ALA A 165 12.47 -11.43 0.48
N GLN A 166 11.37 -10.71 0.69
CA GLN A 166 10.53 -10.16 -0.38
C GLN A 166 11.29 -9.15 -1.25
N VAL A 167 11.98 -8.19 -0.62
CA VAL A 167 12.79 -7.17 -1.31
C VAL A 167 13.98 -7.81 -2.01
N LYS A 168 14.63 -8.80 -1.39
CA LYS A 168 15.72 -9.55 -2.03
C LYS A 168 15.24 -10.23 -3.32
N HIS A 169 14.10 -10.91 -3.28
CA HIS A 169 13.51 -11.52 -4.47
C HIS A 169 13.14 -10.48 -5.53
N LEU A 170 12.60 -9.31 -5.13
CA LEU A 170 12.31 -8.22 -6.06
C LEU A 170 13.58 -7.74 -6.79
N TYR A 171 14.73 -7.72 -6.11
CA TYR A 171 16.01 -7.30 -6.70
C TYR A 171 16.62 -8.29 -7.70
N GLU A 172 16.12 -9.52 -7.76
CA GLU A 172 16.48 -10.46 -8.83
C GLU A 172 15.90 -10.03 -10.18
N TYR A 173 14.83 -9.21 -10.17
CA TYR A 173 14.14 -8.72 -11.37
C TYR A 173 14.36 -7.23 -11.62
N PHE A 174 14.43 -6.41 -10.57
CA PHE A 174 14.56 -4.96 -10.68
C PHE A 174 15.85 -4.47 -10.01
N PRO A 175 16.71 -3.72 -10.71
CA PRO A 175 17.86 -3.12 -10.06
C PRO A 175 17.39 -2.14 -8.97
N ALA A 176 18.15 -2.01 -7.89
CA ALA A 176 17.80 -1.12 -6.77
C ALA A 176 17.52 0.34 -7.19
N SER A 177 18.10 0.81 -8.30
CA SER A 177 17.84 2.14 -8.88
C SER A 177 16.41 2.34 -9.44
N ARG A 178 15.66 1.25 -9.63
CA ARG A 178 14.22 1.26 -9.97
C ARG A 178 13.31 1.10 -8.76
N CYS A 179 13.86 0.82 -7.58
CA CYS A 179 13.09 0.60 -6.36
C CYS A 179 13.24 1.77 -5.38
N CYS A 180 12.14 2.42 -5.04
CA CYS A 180 12.07 3.49 -4.06
C CYS A 180 11.43 3.01 -2.77
N SER A 181 12.21 2.88 -1.68
CA SER A 181 11.69 2.56 -0.36
C SER A 181 11.52 3.81 0.51
N CYS A 182 10.33 3.99 1.07
CA CYS A 182 9.99 5.07 2.01
C CYS A 182 9.48 4.47 3.34
N ALA A 183 10.00 4.96 4.46
CA ALA A 183 9.42 4.65 5.76
C ALA A 183 8.16 5.50 5.98
N THR A 184 7.07 4.90 6.45
CA THR A 184 5.77 5.58 6.69
C THR A 184 5.87 6.90 7.46
N TRP A 185 6.72 6.96 8.49
CA TRP A 185 6.95 8.14 9.31
C TRP A 185 7.45 9.36 8.52
N SER A 186 8.17 9.14 7.41
CA SER A 186 8.71 10.21 6.57
C SER A 186 7.65 10.86 5.66
N CYS A 187 6.60 10.13 5.29
CA CYS A 187 5.53 10.63 4.43
C CYS A 187 4.57 11.60 5.17
N GLY A 188 4.31 11.35 6.47
CA GLY A 188 3.37 12.15 7.27
C GLY A 188 3.82 13.60 7.53
N ARG A 189 5.14 13.86 7.55
CA ARG A 189 5.69 15.22 7.75
C ARG A 189 5.89 15.98 6.44
N HIS A 190 6.13 15.30 5.31
CA HIS A 190 6.42 15.93 4.02
C HIS A 190 6.01 15.06 2.82
N PRO A 191 4.75 15.13 2.34
CA PRO A 191 4.26 14.28 1.25
C PRO A 191 4.96 14.48 -0.11
N ARG A 192 5.72 15.57 -0.30
CA ARG A 192 6.50 15.85 -1.52
C ARG A 192 7.90 15.20 -1.55
N ARG A 193 8.41 14.72 -0.41
CA ARG A 193 9.79 14.19 -0.31
C ARG A 193 10.03 12.83 -0.99
N PRO A 194 9.09 11.85 -0.97
CA PRO A 194 9.28 10.57 -1.67
C PRO A 194 9.59 10.78 -3.16
N TRP A 195 8.83 11.69 -3.79
CA TRP A 195 8.97 12.01 -5.20
C TRP A 195 10.27 12.74 -5.52
N THR A 196 10.70 13.70 -4.70
CA THR A 196 12.00 14.39 -4.94
C THR A 196 13.23 13.49 -4.75
N ARG A 197 13.11 12.36 -4.05
CA ARG A 197 14.16 11.33 -3.97
C ARG A 197 14.11 10.38 -5.18
N CYS A 198 12.91 9.96 -5.59
CA CYS A 198 12.71 9.11 -6.76
C CYS A 198 12.99 9.82 -8.11
N ALA A 199 12.69 11.12 -8.21
CA ALA A 199 12.93 11.93 -9.40
C ALA A 199 14.41 12.36 -9.56
N ARG A 200 15.20 12.40 -8.47
CA ARG A 200 16.63 12.73 -8.55
C ARG A 200 17.48 11.59 -9.11
N SER A 201 17.06 10.34 -8.93
CA SER A 201 17.70 9.17 -9.57
C SER A 201 17.48 9.07 -11.08
N SER A 202 16.72 10.00 -11.68
CA SER A 202 16.36 9.98 -13.11
C SER A 202 16.87 11.18 -13.93
N ALA A 203 17.68 12.08 -13.35
CA ALA A 203 18.16 13.25 -14.08
C ALA A 203 19.68 13.22 -14.26
N SER A 204 20.14 12.71 -15.41
CA SER A 204 21.43 13.06 -15.99
C SER A 204 21.27 14.22 -16.96
N THR A 205 21.05 15.42 -16.43
CA THR A 205 21.37 16.71 -17.09
C THR A 205 21.59 17.78 -16.00
N PRO A 206 22.72 18.50 -15.98
CA PRO A 206 22.96 19.55 -14.99
C PRO A 206 22.23 20.82 -15.42
N ALA A 207 21.20 21.21 -14.67
CA ALA A 207 20.67 22.57 -14.73
C ALA A 207 21.31 23.36 -13.58
N SER A 208 22.18 24.29 -13.97
CA SER A 208 22.76 25.32 -13.12
C SER A 208 21.68 26.22 -12.52
N SER A 209 21.56 26.22 -11.19
CA SER A 209 21.17 27.43 -10.45
C SER A 209 21.75 27.40 -9.05
N THR A 210 22.69 28.31 -8.84
CA THR A 210 23.29 28.67 -7.56
C THR A 210 22.23 29.25 -6.63
N SER A 211 21.97 28.56 -5.51
CA SER A 211 21.68 29.23 -4.24
C SER A 211 22.13 28.31 -3.10
N SER A 212 23.16 28.74 -2.38
CA SER A 212 23.69 28.05 -1.22
C SER A 212 22.68 28.09 -0.07
N PRO A 213 22.35 26.98 0.60
CA PRO A 213 21.69 27.04 1.89
C PRO A 213 22.70 27.43 2.98
N PRO A 214 22.30 28.15 4.04
CA PRO A 214 23.21 28.52 5.11
C PRO A 214 23.67 27.27 5.87
N ARG A 215 24.97 27.24 6.17
CA ARG A 215 25.58 26.27 7.10
C ARG A 215 24.98 26.48 8.49
N THR A 216 24.43 25.43 9.08
CA THR A 216 24.31 25.32 10.53
C THR A 216 24.98 24.02 10.98
N SER A 217 25.97 24.18 11.86
CA SER A 217 26.72 23.10 12.51
C SER A 217 25.81 22.22 13.38
N PRO A 218 26.17 20.95 13.62
CA PRO A 218 25.43 20.09 14.54
C PRO A 218 25.81 20.44 15.99
N ALA A 219 24.81 20.67 16.84
CA ALA A 219 24.95 20.67 18.30
C ALA A 219 24.13 19.50 18.89
N PRO A 220 24.55 18.96 20.04
CA PRO A 220 24.42 17.53 20.36
C PRO A 220 23.11 17.15 21.05
N TRP A 221 22.92 15.83 21.12
CA TRP A 221 21.86 15.10 21.81
C TRP A 221 21.48 15.68 23.18
N THR A 222 20.20 16.00 23.35
CA THR A 222 19.54 16.13 24.65
C THR A 222 18.13 15.56 24.55
N THR A 223 17.83 14.50 25.31
CA THR A 223 16.47 14.17 25.77
C THR A 223 15.95 15.30 26.65
N PRO A 224 14.65 15.63 26.60
CA PRO A 224 13.79 15.18 27.69
C PRO A 224 12.35 14.81 27.29
N ALA A 225 11.71 14.18 28.27
CA ALA A 225 10.34 13.72 28.36
C ALA A 225 9.26 14.80 28.13
N SER A 226 8.02 14.29 28.16
CA SER A 226 6.71 14.96 28.27
C SER A 226 5.96 15.23 26.96
N THR A 227 4.90 14.44 26.79
CA THR A 227 3.74 14.66 25.93
C THR A 227 3.10 16.03 26.13
N PRO A 228 2.59 16.63 25.05
CA PRO A 228 1.35 17.39 25.10
C PRO A 228 0.25 16.65 24.32
N ARG A 229 -0.87 16.43 25.00
CA ARG A 229 -2.17 16.12 24.39
C ARG A 229 -2.52 17.24 23.41
N CYS A 230 -2.88 16.90 22.19
CA CYS A 230 -3.54 17.83 21.28
C CYS A 230 -4.94 17.29 20.97
N ALA A 231 -5.90 17.74 21.77
CA ALA A 231 -7.32 17.56 21.56
C ALA A 231 -7.83 18.70 20.68
N THR A 232 -7.92 18.49 19.36
CA THR A 232 -8.87 19.19 18.46
C THR A 232 -8.70 18.65 17.04
N CYS A 233 -9.58 17.74 16.62
CA CYS A 233 -9.96 17.50 15.22
C CYS A 233 -11.23 16.63 15.20
N CYS A 234 -12.26 17.06 15.94
CA CYS A 234 -13.63 16.60 15.73
C CYS A 234 -14.41 17.79 15.16
N ALA A 235 -14.57 17.81 13.84
CA ALA A 235 -15.63 18.56 13.18
C ALA A 235 -16.18 17.67 12.04
N PRO A 236 -17.51 17.47 11.94
CA PRO A 236 -18.11 16.61 10.93
C PRO A 236 -18.18 17.33 9.58
N VAL A 237 -17.88 16.62 8.49
CA VAL A 237 -18.18 17.09 7.13
C VAL A 237 -19.54 16.53 6.71
N PRO A 238 -20.50 17.36 6.25
CA PRO A 238 -21.82 16.91 5.85
C PRO A 238 -21.83 16.31 4.43
N GLY A 239 -22.59 15.24 4.26
CA GLY A 239 -23.25 14.89 2.99
C GLY A 239 -22.38 14.31 1.86
N SER A 240 -22.20 13.00 1.87
CA SER A 240 -22.20 12.21 0.63
C SER A 240 -22.74 10.81 0.96
N GLY A 241 -24.02 10.59 0.61
CA GLY A 241 -24.69 9.32 0.81
C GLY A 241 -24.02 8.20 0.01
N SER A 242 -23.54 7.20 0.71
CA SER A 242 -23.50 5.83 0.21
C SER A 242 -24.02 4.94 1.33
N THR A 243 -25.19 4.38 1.08
CA THR A 243 -25.95 3.49 1.94
C THR A 243 -25.28 2.12 1.98
N PHE A 244 -24.71 1.76 3.11
CA PHE A 244 -24.44 0.36 3.46
C PHE A 244 -25.57 -0.12 4.40
N PRO A 245 -26.38 -1.13 4.03
CA PRO A 245 -27.32 -1.74 4.94
C PRO A 245 -26.72 -3.03 5.50
N TYR A 246 -26.19 -2.98 6.72
CA TYR A 246 -26.20 -4.18 7.57
C TYR A 246 -26.66 -3.77 8.97
N PRO A 247 -27.76 -4.35 9.48
CA PRO A 247 -28.36 -3.96 10.74
C PRO A 247 -27.46 -4.38 11.90
N CYS A 248 -27.16 -3.42 12.77
CA CYS A 248 -26.54 -3.65 14.06
C CYS A 248 -27.51 -4.45 14.94
N ALA A 249 -27.20 -5.73 15.16
CA ALA A 249 -27.90 -6.56 16.13
C ALA A 249 -27.61 -6.02 17.53
N ARG A 250 -28.59 -5.31 18.13
CA ARG A 250 -28.58 -4.99 19.55
C ARG A 250 -28.83 -6.28 20.34
N SER A 251 -27.82 -6.75 21.05
CA SER A 251 -28.02 -7.61 22.22
C SER A 251 -27.95 -6.78 23.49
N SER A 252 -29.02 -6.92 24.25
CA SER A 252 -29.32 -6.56 25.63
C SER A 252 -28.16 -6.45 26.63
N GLY A 253 -28.18 -5.36 27.41
CA GLY A 253 -28.36 -5.43 28.86
C GLY A 253 -27.11 -5.46 29.75
N ALA A 254 -26.80 -4.32 30.37
CA ALA A 254 -26.46 -4.23 31.80
C ALA A 254 -26.57 -2.78 32.27
N ARG A 255 -27.35 -2.55 33.33
CA ARG A 255 -27.41 -1.29 34.07
C ARG A 255 -26.26 -1.25 35.07
N CYS A 256 -25.63 -0.09 35.20
CA CYS A 256 -25.32 0.59 36.46
C CYS A 256 -25.16 2.07 36.15
#